data_AF-A0A4Q5U6W1-F1
#
_entry.id   AF-A0A4Q5U6W1-F1
#
_cell.length_a   1.000
_cell.length_b   1.000
_cell.length_c   1.000
_cell.angle_alpha   90.00
_cell.angle_beta   90.00
_cell.angle_gamma   90.00
#
_symmetry.space_group_name_H-M   'P 1'
#
loop_
_entity.id
_entity.type
_entity.pdbx_description
1 polymer ?
#
loop_
_entity_poly.entity_id
_entity_poly.type
_entity_poly.pdbx_seq_one_letter_code
_entity_poly.pdbx_strand_id
1 'polypeptide(L)'
;MQTSRRVILTAALSCLVTLLFSQGLLEKRISVDVQRQRLDDVLSIIGDKGGFTFSYNSQILKRDSLVTLSASNRSVRQVLGQLLNDQYEYKESGNYIILRRVALKLTTVTEKTAVTDNVYTISGYVVSSETGEKLVNVSVYDTRQLVSALTDEQGRFELKLKSKYPTTSLSVSKYSFEDTTVTIQPKFDMQLVIAIVPVADTVFVSVPNVFEVVDSSIARVRDTAPAAVVTVEKTEVEQTAVAKFLLSAKQKVQSLNLKQFITKKPFQVSVIPGISTQGKMSGQVIHNVSFNVLGGYTGGVNGMEIGGLFNLNRKDVKYVQVAGLFNVTGGSVTGFQAAGVTNGLLGSLSGFQASSVANYVKKNVDGMQVAGVSNMAGGELRGLQVASVLNYAKKNRGVQIGLINISDTSDGYSIGLINIVLKGYHKLALSTNEVLNTNLAYKTGSRKFYSILQGGMNLGDDKNDKAYSFGYGLGTEARVTRWMSLNPELTCQYMYLGSWDYTNLLSKLHLNLNIQPFKGFRIFGGPSIAAYYSDQDIAVKGYRAYALPSDYHSFKTGLDKTRGWIGWNVGVALF
;
A
#
# COMPACT_ATOMS: atom_id res chain seq x y z
N MET A 1 -20.67 74.68 -24.29
CA MET A 1 -20.77 74.29 -22.86
C MET A 1 -22.06 73.53 -22.47
N GLN A 2 -22.83 72.95 -23.42
CA GLN A 2 -24.05 72.18 -23.11
C GLN A 2 -23.91 70.66 -23.33
N THR A 3 -22.94 70.21 -24.13
CA THR A 3 -22.73 68.78 -24.44
C THR A 3 -21.93 68.04 -23.36
N SER A 4 -21.03 68.72 -22.64
CA SER A 4 -20.22 68.11 -21.56
C SER A 4 -20.99 67.87 -20.25
N ARG A 5 -22.11 68.58 -20.01
CA ARG A 5 -22.95 68.36 -18.81
C ARG A 5 -23.82 67.10 -18.90
N ARG A 6 -24.23 66.66 -20.10
CA ARG A 6 -25.06 65.45 -20.27
C ARG A 6 -24.26 64.15 -20.16
N VAL A 7 -22.98 64.16 -20.56
CA VAL A 7 -22.08 62.99 -20.45
C VAL A 7 -21.66 62.75 -18.99
N ILE A 8 -21.43 63.81 -18.22
CA ILE A 8 -21.10 63.69 -16.79
C ILE A 8 -22.31 63.20 -15.97
N LEU A 9 -23.53 63.64 -16.31
CA LEU A 9 -24.74 63.16 -15.61
C LEU A 9 -25.07 61.69 -15.93
N THR A 10 -24.83 61.24 -17.17
CA THR A 10 -25.07 59.83 -17.57
C THR A 10 -23.98 58.89 -17.06
N ALA A 11 -22.71 59.34 -16.99
CA ALA A 11 -21.64 58.59 -16.34
C ALA A 11 -21.83 58.51 -14.81
N ALA A 12 -22.31 59.58 -14.18
CA ALA A 12 -22.63 59.58 -12.74
C ALA A 12 -23.81 58.65 -12.41
N LEU A 13 -24.85 58.59 -13.27
CA LEU A 13 -25.99 57.69 -13.08
C LEU A 13 -25.64 56.22 -13.37
N SER A 14 -24.74 55.95 -14.32
CA SER A 14 -24.21 54.61 -14.59
C SER A 14 -23.29 54.10 -13.46
N CYS A 15 -22.58 54.99 -12.77
CA CYS A 15 -21.69 54.62 -11.66
C CYS A 15 -22.45 54.48 -10.32
N LEU A 16 -23.62 55.12 -10.19
CA LEU A 16 -24.48 54.99 -9.01
C LEU A 16 -25.30 53.68 -8.99
N VAL A 17 -25.50 53.03 -10.13
CA VAL A 17 -26.22 51.74 -10.22
C VAL A 17 -25.29 50.54 -9.97
N THR A 18 -23.97 50.71 -10.01
CA THR A 18 -22.98 49.65 -9.73
C THR A 18 -22.49 49.59 -8.28
N LEU A 19 -23.10 50.35 -7.36
CA LEU A 19 -22.82 50.31 -5.91
C LEU A 19 -23.92 49.59 -5.11
N LEU A 20 -24.74 48.76 -5.76
CA LEU A 20 -25.48 47.71 -5.05
C LEU A 20 -24.51 46.57 -4.74
N PHE A 21 -23.60 46.82 -3.80
CA PHE A 21 -22.87 45.75 -3.14
C PHE A 21 -23.90 44.78 -2.58
N SER A 22 -23.86 43.53 -3.04
CA SER A 22 -24.52 42.41 -2.38
C SER A 22 -24.18 42.49 -0.89
N GLN A 23 -25.13 42.92 -0.05
CA GLN A 23 -24.93 42.88 1.39
C GLN A 23 -24.64 41.42 1.77
N GLY A 24 -23.51 41.19 2.45
CA GLY A 24 -23.18 39.88 2.99
C GLY A 24 -24.35 39.33 3.78
N LEU A 25 -24.62 38.04 3.67
CA LEU A 25 -25.80 37.40 4.23
C LEU A 25 -25.92 37.62 5.75
N LEU A 26 -24.78 37.71 6.45
CA LEU A 26 -24.69 37.97 7.89
C LEU A 26 -24.98 39.42 8.28
N GLU A 27 -24.83 40.38 7.36
CA GLU A 27 -25.05 41.80 7.64
C GLU A 27 -26.46 42.28 7.27
N LYS A 28 -27.26 41.44 6.59
CA LYS A 28 -28.67 41.72 6.32
C LYS A 28 -29.43 41.95 7.62
N ARG A 29 -30.28 42.98 7.64
CA ARG A 29 -31.10 43.31 8.80
C ARG A 29 -32.44 42.58 8.75
N ILE A 30 -32.77 41.90 9.84
CA ILE A 30 -34.03 41.16 10.00
C ILE A 30 -34.69 41.53 11.34
N SER A 31 -35.99 41.26 11.41
CA SER A 31 -36.77 41.33 12.65
C SER A 31 -37.40 39.97 12.91
N VAL A 32 -37.13 39.37 14.07
CA VAL A 32 -37.63 38.06 14.49
C VAL A 32 -38.09 38.16 15.93
N ASP A 33 -39.34 37.76 16.18
CA ASP A 33 -39.92 37.69 17.52
C ASP A 33 -40.58 36.32 17.67
N VAL A 34 -40.03 35.48 18.54
CA VAL A 34 -40.43 34.08 18.75
C VAL A 34 -40.40 33.77 20.24
N GLN A 35 -41.40 33.05 20.74
CA GLN A 35 -41.51 32.65 22.14
C GLN A 35 -41.63 31.14 22.26
N ARG A 36 -40.72 30.51 23.03
CA ARG A 36 -40.68 29.06 23.29
C ARG A 36 -40.83 28.20 22.03
N GLN A 37 -40.16 28.56 20.95
CA GLN A 37 -40.21 27.83 19.69
C GLN A 37 -38.96 26.94 19.53
N ARG A 38 -39.05 25.82 18.81
CA ARG A 38 -37.89 24.95 18.58
C ARG A 38 -36.83 25.71 17.80
N LEU A 39 -35.57 25.57 18.22
CA LEU A 39 -34.42 26.23 17.60
C LEU A 39 -34.35 25.98 16.08
N ASP A 40 -34.71 24.78 15.64
CA ASP A 40 -34.78 24.41 14.23
C ASP A 40 -35.72 25.31 13.42
N ASP A 41 -36.94 25.51 13.92
CA ASP A 41 -37.96 26.33 13.28
C ASP A 41 -37.53 27.81 13.27
N VAL A 42 -36.88 28.27 14.35
CA VAL A 42 -36.35 29.63 14.46
C VAL A 42 -35.22 29.87 13.46
N LEU A 43 -34.33 28.89 13.24
CA LEU A 43 -33.30 28.97 12.20
C LEU A 43 -33.91 28.98 10.80
N SER A 44 -35.00 28.23 10.56
CA SER A 44 -35.74 28.33 9.29
C SER A 44 -36.31 29.74 9.08
N ILE A 45 -36.98 30.30 10.09
CA ILE A 45 -37.55 31.67 10.03
C ILE A 45 -36.46 32.72 9.74
N ILE A 46 -35.29 32.59 10.36
CA ILE A 46 -34.15 33.48 10.12
C ILE A 46 -33.62 33.34 8.68
N GLY A 47 -33.48 32.10 8.20
CA GLY A 47 -33.06 31.81 6.83
C GLY A 47 -34.01 32.39 5.80
N ASP A 48 -35.32 32.22 6.00
CA ASP A 48 -36.38 32.74 5.13
C ASP A 48 -36.37 34.27 5.08
N LYS A 49 -36.31 34.94 6.25
CA LYS A 49 -36.25 36.41 6.31
C LYS A 49 -34.94 36.97 5.76
N GLY A 50 -33.86 36.21 5.84
CA GLY A 50 -32.54 36.57 5.31
C GLY A 50 -32.31 36.21 3.84
N GLY A 51 -33.15 35.35 3.27
CA GLY A 51 -33.02 34.82 1.91
C GLY A 51 -31.80 33.91 1.73
N PHE A 52 -31.47 33.08 2.72
CA PHE A 52 -30.35 32.12 2.67
C PHE A 52 -30.69 30.84 3.44
N THR A 53 -29.90 29.78 3.23
CA THR A 53 -30.08 28.51 3.95
C THR A 53 -28.96 28.29 4.96
N PHE A 54 -29.29 27.77 6.13
CA PHE A 54 -28.27 27.34 7.09
C PHE A 54 -27.69 25.98 6.68
N SER A 55 -26.36 25.87 6.71
CA SER A 55 -25.66 24.60 6.53
C SER A 55 -24.86 24.30 7.79
N TYR A 56 -25.19 23.19 8.45
CA TYR A 56 -24.55 22.83 9.70
C TYR A 56 -24.65 21.33 9.94
N ASN A 57 -23.78 20.84 10.81
CA ASN A 57 -23.91 19.49 11.32
C ASN A 57 -25.04 19.47 12.36
N SER A 58 -26.09 18.67 12.13
CA SER A 58 -27.29 18.62 12.97
C SER A 58 -27.01 18.27 14.44
N GLN A 59 -25.87 17.65 14.75
CA GLN A 59 -25.47 17.30 16.12
C GLN A 59 -24.84 18.46 16.89
N ILE A 60 -24.37 19.53 16.21
CA ILE A 60 -23.75 20.67 16.89
C ILE A 60 -24.79 21.61 17.50
N LEU A 61 -26.08 21.47 17.14
CA LEU A 61 -27.18 22.29 17.65
C LEU A 61 -28.26 21.41 18.27
N LYS A 62 -28.73 21.77 19.46
CA LYS A 62 -29.89 21.12 20.09
C LYS A 62 -31.17 21.62 19.40
N ARG A 63 -31.50 21.06 18.24
CA ARG A 63 -32.62 21.49 17.36
C ARG A 63 -33.98 21.56 18.07
N ASP A 64 -34.19 20.67 19.04
CA ASP A 64 -35.43 20.59 19.82
C ASP A 64 -35.49 21.55 21.03
N SER A 65 -34.39 22.25 21.32
CA SER A 65 -34.38 23.24 22.40
C SER A 65 -35.39 24.34 22.09
N LEU A 66 -36.26 24.63 23.07
CA LEU A 66 -37.16 25.76 23.00
C LEU A 66 -36.39 27.04 23.31
N VAL A 67 -36.46 28.00 22.38
CA VAL A 67 -35.78 29.29 22.47
C VAL A 67 -36.81 30.42 22.41
N THR A 68 -36.48 31.52 23.07
CA THR A 68 -37.21 32.79 23.00
C THR A 68 -36.25 33.85 22.52
N LEU A 69 -36.62 34.56 21.45
CA LEU A 69 -35.76 35.54 20.80
C LEU A 69 -36.64 36.70 20.32
N SER A 70 -36.32 37.92 20.77
CA SER A 70 -36.93 39.14 20.28
C SER A 70 -35.84 40.06 19.78
N ALA A 71 -35.84 40.32 18.47
CA ALA A 71 -34.86 41.14 17.78
C ALA A 71 -35.56 41.96 16.70
N SER A 72 -35.44 43.28 16.76
CA SER A 72 -36.01 44.21 15.78
C SER A 72 -34.91 44.94 15.04
N ASN A 73 -34.91 44.86 13.70
CA ASN A 73 -33.97 45.55 12.81
C ASN A 73 -32.48 45.31 13.15
N ARG A 74 -32.13 44.06 13.48
CA ARG A 74 -30.76 43.65 13.83
C ARG A 74 -30.11 42.88 12.69
N SER A 75 -28.77 42.93 12.57
CA SER A 75 -28.10 42.11 11.56
C SER A 75 -28.22 40.62 11.89
N VAL A 76 -28.27 39.76 10.87
CA VAL A 76 -28.32 38.30 11.03
C VAL A 76 -27.20 37.81 11.97
N ARG A 77 -25.99 38.37 11.87
CA ARG A 77 -24.87 38.10 12.79
C ARG A 77 -25.23 38.34 14.26
N GLN A 78 -25.86 39.49 14.56
CA GLN A 78 -26.26 39.85 15.91
C GLN A 78 -27.40 38.96 16.43
N VAL A 79 -28.36 38.65 15.56
CA VAL A 79 -29.48 37.75 15.88
C VAL A 79 -28.96 36.35 16.20
N LEU A 80 -28.02 35.83 15.41
CA LEU A 80 -27.38 34.53 15.65
C LEU A 80 -26.50 34.52 16.90
N GLY A 81 -25.72 35.58 17.15
CA GLY A 81 -24.93 35.71 18.38
C GLY A 81 -25.80 35.65 19.64
N GLN A 82 -26.94 36.35 19.63
CA GLN A 82 -27.92 36.32 20.72
C GLN A 82 -28.63 34.96 20.84
N LEU A 83 -28.95 34.32 19.72
CA LEU A 83 -29.63 33.02 19.70
C LEU A 83 -28.73 31.86 20.16
N LEU A 84 -27.43 31.93 19.84
CA LEU A 84 -26.47 30.83 20.00
C LEU A 84 -25.35 31.13 21.02
N ASN A 85 -25.47 32.21 21.80
CA ASN A 85 -24.57 32.62 22.88
C ASN A 85 -23.08 32.69 22.48
N ASP A 86 -22.79 33.16 21.26
CA ASP A 86 -21.44 33.33 20.68
C ASP A 86 -20.54 32.07 20.72
N GLN A 87 -21.11 30.87 20.87
CA GLN A 87 -20.36 29.60 20.87
C GLN A 87 -20.02 29.09 19.47
N TYR A 88 -20.45 29.80 18.42
CA TYR A 88 -20.36 29.37 17.02
C TYR A 88 -19.78 30.47 16.13
N GLU A 89 -18.97 30.06 15.17
CA GLU A 89 -18.46 30.85 14.05
C GLU A 89 -19.41 30.70 12.84
N TYR A 90 -19.59 31.80 12.11
CA TYR A 90 -20.46 31.89 10.94
C TYR A 90 -19.64 32.18 9.69
N LYS A 91 -19.72 31.31 8.68
CA LYS A 91 -19.03 31.50 7.39
C LYS A 91 -20.04 31.56 6.24
N GLU A 92 -19.97 32.62 5.44
CA GLU A 92 -20.77 32.75 4.22
C GLU A 92 -20.14 31.96 3.06
N SER A 93 -20.96 31.21 2.33
CA SER A 93 -20.54 30.52 1.10
C SER A 93 -21.70 30.38 0.14
N GLY A 94 -21.68 31.13 -0.96
CA GLY A 94 -22.81 31.19 -1.89
C GLY A 94 -24.07 31.70 -1.19
N ASN A 95 -25.17 30.94 -1.27
CA ASN A 95 -26.43 31.24 -0.59
C ASN A 95 -26.59 30.58 0.79
N TYR A 96 -25.47 30.14 1.38
CA TYR A 96 -25.46 29.42 2.66
C TYR A 96 -24.72 30.20 3.74
N ILE A 97 -25.23 30.11 4.96
CA ILE A 97 -24.49 30.44 6.18
C ILE A 97 -24.10 29.13 6.86
N ILE A 98 -22.80 28.88 6.95
CA ILE A 98 -22.23 27.69 7.57
C ILE A 98 -21.96 27.97 9.05
N LEU A 99 -22.57 27.19 9.94
CA LEU A 99 -22.35 27.27 11.39
C LEU A 99 -21.27 26.26 11.82
N ARG A 100 -20.27 26.72 12.59
CA ARG A 100 -19.19 25.89 13.14
C ARG A 100 -18.98 26.21 14.61
N ARG A 101 -18.65 25.25 15.47
CA ARG A 101 -18.44 25.51 16.90
C ARG A 101 -17.04 26.12 17.13
N VAL A 102 -16.91 27.11 18.00
CA VAL A 102 -15.62 27.72 18.35
C VAL A 102 -14.96 26.88 19.46
N ALA A 103 -13.69 26.50 19.29
CA ALA A 103 -12.93 25.86 20.36
C ALA A 103 -12.63 26.88 21.48
N LEU A 104 -13.11 26.60 22.70
CA LEU A 104 -12.89 27.46 23.86
C LEU A 104 -11.43 27.36 24.32
N LYS A 105 -10.75 28.51 24.39
CA LYS A 105 -9.44 28.67 25.00
C LYS A 105 -9.60 29.34 26.37
N LEU A 106 -9.52 28.55 27.45
CA LEU A 106 -9.45 29.08 28.80
C LEU A 106 -7.97 29.18 29.19
N THR A 107 -7.47 30.41 29.31
CA THR A 107 -6.10 30.68 29.75
C THR A 107 -6.15 31.04 31.22
N THR A 108 -5.58 30.21 32.09
CA THR A 108 -5.37 30.58 33.49
C THR A 108 -3.91 31.02 33.61
N VAL A 109 -3.70 32.31 33.87
CA VAL A 109 -2.36 32.93 33.96
C VAL A 109 -1.92 32.95 35.42
N THR A 110 -0.79 32.31 35.76
CA THR A 110 0.07 32.66 36.92
C THR A 110 1.30 31.74 36.88
N GLU A 111 2.57 32.13 37.07
CA GLU A 111 3.23 33.35 37.54
C GLU A 111 4.24 33.85 36.49
N LYS A 112 4.54 35.15 36.48
CA LYS A 112 5.64 35.71 35.66
C LYS A 112 6.99 35.34 36.28
N THR A 113 7.40 34.09 36.19
CA THR A 113 8.79 33.72 36.48
C THR A 113 9.61 34.14 35.27
N ALA A 114 10.55 35.06 35.47
CA ALA A 114 11.46 35.50 34.42
C ALA A 114 12.22 34.27 33.90
N VAL A 115 11.95 33.91 32.65
CA VAL A 115 12.56 32.76 32.00
C VAL A 115 14.05 33.06 31.86
N THR A 116 14.89 32.36 32.63
CA THR A 116 16.36 32.52 32.63
C THR A 116 17.03 31.90 31.40
N ASP A 117 16.28 31.24 30.51
CA ASP A 117 16.77 30.57 29.33
C ASP A 117 15.92 30.86 28.07
N ASN A 118 16.47 30.66 26.88
CA ASN A 118 15.76 30.77 25.59
C ASN A 118 14.63 29.71 25.39
N VAL A 119 14.05 29.18 26.47
CA VAL A 119 13.09 28.07 26.51
C VAL A 119 11.97 28.38 27.50
N TYR A 120 10.71 28.22 27.11
CA TYR A 120 9.54 28.36 27.96
C TYR A 120 8.72 27.07 27.98
N THR A 121 7.91 26.89 29.02
CA THR A 121 7.09 25.69 29.25
C THR A 121 5.60 26.01 29.11
N ILE A 122 4.90 25.21 28.32
CA ILE A 122 3.45 25.21 28.23
C ILE A 122 2.95 23.95 28.92
N SER A 123 2.22 24.09 30.02
CA SER A 123 1.54 22.99 30.69
C SER A 123 0.03 23.14 30.59
N GLY A 124 -0.74 22.12 30.93
CA GLY A 124 -2.18 22.23 30.83
C GLY A 124 -2.96 20.93 30.88
N TYR A 125 -4.25 21.03 30.59
CA TYR A 125 -5.17 19.90 30.47
C TYR A 125 -5.90 19.94 29.12
N VAL A 126 -6.22 18.77 28.56
CA VAL A 126 -7.15 18.66 27.44
C VAL A 126 -8.47 18.08 27.90
N VAL A 127 -9.58 18.68 27.48
CA VAL A 127 -10.94 18.26 27.87
C VAL A 127 -11.85 18.07 26.65
N SER A 128 -12.90 17.26 26.79
CA SER A 128 -13.99 17.18 25.83
C SER A 128 -14.86 18.44 25.91
N SER A 129 -15.16 19.06 24.77
CA SER A 129 -16.06 20.23 24.72
C SER A 129 -17.54 19.88 24.99
N GLU A 130 -17.91 18.60 24.97
CA GLU A 130 -19.27 18.13 25.23
C GLU A 130 -19.46 17.72 26.70
N THR A 131 -18.55 16.92 27.23
CA THR A 131 -18.70 16.35 28.58
C THR A 131 -17.88 17.08 29.64
N GLY A 132 -16.90 17.90 29.24
CA GLY A 132 -15.93 18.52 30.15
C GLY A 132 -14.90 17.54 30.73
N GLU A 133 -14.98 16.25 30.37
CA GLU A 133 -14.08 15.23 30.90
C GLU A 133 -12.65 15.41 30.40
N LYS A 134 -11.68 15.12 31.26
CA LYS A 134 -10.26 15.18 30.93
C LYS A 134 -9.87 14.02 30.03
N LEU A 135 -9.20 14.33 28.93
CA LEU A 135 -8.90 13.37 27.88
C LEU A 135 -7.47 12.85 27.98
N VAL A 136 -7.34 11.54 28.12
CA VAL A 136 -6.05 10.81 28.14
C VAL A 136 -5.57 10.53 26.71
N ASN A 137 -4.25 10.41 26.52
CA ASN A 137 -3.65 10.02 25.24
C ASN A 137 -4.05 10.96 24.09
N VAL A 138 -4.15 12.26 24.36
CA VAL A 138 -4.29 13.32 23.35
C VAL A 138 -2.90 13.81 22.97
N SER A 139 -2.63 13.96 21.67
CA SER A 139 -1.38 14.54 21.18
C SER A 139 -1.46 16.05 21.16
N VAL A 140 -0.58 16.71 21.92
CA VAL A 140 -0.40 18.16 21.96
C VAL A 140 0.97 18.48 21.37
N TYR A 141 1.05 19.30 20.32
CA TYR A 141 2.29 19.47 19.55
C TYR A 141 2.41 20.84 18.88
N ASP A 142 3.65 21.29 18.69
CA ASP A 142 3.96 22.44 17.84
C ASP A 142 4.41 21.98 16.45
N THR A 143 3.79 22.55 15.41
CA THR A 143 4.00 22.14 14.01
C THR A 143 5.31 22.65 13.41
N ARG A 144 5.95 23.67 14.01
CA ARG A 144 7.19 24.29 13.50
C ARG A 144 8.44 23.65 14.10
N GLN A 145 8.48 23.59 15.44
CA GLN A 145 9.56 23.04 16.25
C GLN A 145 9.52 21.51 16.34
N LEU A 146 8.38 20.88 16.00
CA LEU A 146 8.16 19.42 16.07
C LEU A 146 8.38 18.82 17.46
N VAL A 147 8.02 19.58 18.49
CA VAL A 147 7.97 19.10 19.87
C VAL A 147 6.55 18.67 20.18
N SER A 148 6.38 17.55 20.89
CA SER A 148 5.07 17.01 21.23
C SER A 148 5.04 16.32 22.58
N ALA A 149 3.87 16.35 23.21
CA ALA A 149 3.53 15.61 24.41
C ALA A 149 2.21 14.83 24.23
N LEU A 150 2.07 13.75 24.99
CA LEU A 150 0.78 13.05 25.15
C LEU A 150 0.22 13.40 26.51
N THR A 151 -1.10 13.60 26.59
CA THR A 151 -1.76 13.79 27.88
C THR A 151 -1.69 12.53 28.74
N ASP A 152 -1.48 12.71 30.05
CA ASP A 152 -1.47 11.63 31.06
C ASP A 152 -2.89 11.14 31.42
N GLU A 153 -2.98 10.22 32.38
CA GLU A 153 -4.26 9.66 32.89
C GLU A 153 -5.18 10.72 33.52
N GLN A 154 -4.63 11.84 33.95
CA GLN A 154 -5.39 12.99 34.45
C GLN A 154 -5.61 14.04 33.37
N GLY A 155 -5.33 13.74 32.11
CA GLY A 155 -5.45 14.63 30.95
C GLY A 155 -4.43 15.76 30.90
N ARG A 156 -3.36 15.72 31.71
CA ARG A 156 -2.32 16.76 31.77
C ARG A 156 -1.28 16.60 30.68
N PHE A 157 -0.80 17.72 30.14
CA PHE A 157 0.36 17.76 29.26
C PHE A 157 1.38 18.81 29.72
N GLU A 158 2.63 18.63 29.29
CA GLU A 158 3.72 19.61 29.45
C GLU A 158 4.58 19.60 28.18
N LEU A 159 4.89 20.79 27.66
CA LEU A 159 5.63 20.99 26.42
C LEU A 159 6.69 22.09 26.62
N LYS A 160 7.95 21.76 26.42
CA LYS A 160 9.07 22.73 26.48
C LYS A 160 9.43 23.20 25.08
N LEU A 161 9.38 24.51 24.85
CA LEU A 161 9.56 25.12 23.53
C LEU A 161 10.62 26.22 23.55
N LYS A 162 11.33 26.41 22.44
CA LYS A 162 12.34 27.47 22.32
C LYS A 162 11.67 28.80 21.96
N SER A 163 12.11 29.90 22.58
CA SER A 163 11.67 31.28 22.36
C SER A 163 12.21 31.89 21.06
N LYS A 164 12.36 31.10 19.99
CA LYS A 164 12.93 31.56 18.70
C LYS A 164 11.90 32.30 17.83
N TYR A 165 10.60 32.11 18.07
CA TYR A 165 9.52 32.60 17.22
C TYR A 165 8.58 33.53 17.99
N PRO A 166 8.03 34.58 17.35
CA PRO A 166 7.16 35.56 18.00
C PRO A 166 5.77 35.02 18.32
N THR A 167 5.35 33.93 17.68
CA THR A 167 4.12 33.21 17.93
C THR A 167 4.37 31.71 17.83
N THR A 168 3.58 30.94 18.58
CA THR A 168 3.59 29.47 18.58
C THR A 168 2.18 28.96 18.31
N SER A 169 2.07 27.93 17.48
CA SER A 169 0.79 27.35 17.08
C SER A 169 0.72 25.94 17.66
N LEU A 170 0.01 25.81 18.77
CA LEU A 170 -0.18 24.57 19.49
C LEU A 170 -1.35 23.80 18.90
N SER A 171 -1.08 22.68 18.27
CA SER A 171 -2.10 21.78 17.72
C SER A 171 -2.40 20.65 18.70
N VAL A 172 -3.67 20.24 18.74
CA VAL A 172 -4.20 19.18 19.60
C VAL A 172 -4.99 18.22 18.73
N SER A 173 -4.63 16.94 18.77
CA SER A 173 -5.20 15.92 17.90
C SER A 173 -5.42 14.60 18.63
N LYS A 174 -6.54 13.95 18.32
CA LYS A 174 -6.92 12.61 18.82
C LYS A 174 -7.78 11.92 17.77
N TYR A 175 -7.61 10.60 17.59
CA TYR A 175 -8.20 9.83 16.47
C TYR A 175 -9.71 10.04 16.20
N SER A 176 -10.51 10.31 17.23
CA SER A 176 -11.97 10.52 17.18
C SER A 176 -12.40 11.96 17.51
N PHE A 177 -11.49 12.92 17.41
CA PHE A 177 -11.74 14.33 17.70
C PHE A 177 -11.25 15.20 16.55
N GLU A 178 -11.87 16.36 16.38
CA GLU A 178 -11.46 17.36 15.42
C GLU A 178 -10.09 17.96 15.81
N ASP A 179 -9.20 18.08 14.83
CA ASP A 179 -7.90 18.72 15.03
C ASP A 179 -8.09 20.19 15.41
N THR A 180 -7.60 20.56 16.59
CA THR A 180 -7.76 21.91 17.15
C THR A 180 -6.41 22.61 17.19
N THR A 181 -6.30 23.83 16.66
CA THR A 181 -5.06 24.62 16.70
C THR A 181 -5.27 25.92 17.46
N VAL A 182 -4.38 26.19 18.41
CA VAL A 182 -4.39 27.38 19.25
C VAL A 182 -3.11 28.17 19.02
N THR A 183 -3.25 29.43 18.61
CA THR A 183 -2.09 30.33 18.52
C THR A 183 -1.89 31.08 19.84
N ILE A 184 -0.64 31.14 20.28
CA ILE A 184 -0.18 31.81 21.50
C ILE A 184 1.04 32.70 21.19
N GLN A 185 1.22 33.75 21.99
CA GLN A 185 2.44 34.56 21.98
C GLN A 185 3.33 34.07 23.12
N PRO A 186 4.49 33.44 22.81
CA PRO A 186 5.37 32.92 23.83
C PRO A 186 6.19 34.05 24.46
N LYS A 187 5.95 34.33 25.75
CA LYS A 187 6.74 35.29 26.52
C LYS A 187 7.05 34.83 27.95
N PHE A 188 6.40 33.77 28.42
CA PHE A 188 6.49 33.24 29.79
C PHE A 188 5.89 31.83 29.82
N ASP A 189 6.18 31.10 30.89
CA ASP A 189 5.54 29.82 31.17
C ASP A 189 4.03 30.00 31.32
N MET A 190 3.24 29.09 30.74
CA MET A 190 1.78 29.24 30.69
C MET A 190 1.06 27.91 30.92
N GLN A 191 -0.08 28.00 31.58
CA GLN A 191 -0.98 26.88 31.78
C GLN A 191 -2.26 27.04 30.94
N LEU A 192 -2.61 26.02 30.16
CA LEU A 192 -3.74 26.05 29.23
C LEU A 192 -4.77 24.97 29.54
N VAL A 193 -6.05 25.28 29.37
CA VAL A 193 -7.10 24.26 29.25
C VAL A 193 -7.63 24.32 27.82
N ILE A 194 -7.45 23.23 27.08
CA ILE A 194 -7.83 23.14 25.67
C ILE A 194 -9.02 22.19 25.55
N ALA A 195 -10.17 22.71 25.13
CA ALA A 195 -11.33 21.89 24.82
C ALA A 195 -11.31 21.46 23.35
N ILE A 196 -11.46 20.16 23.09
CA ILE A 196 -11.53 19.59 21.73
C ILE A 196 -12.91 18.99 21.45
N VAL A 197 -13.33 19.03 20.19
CA VAL A 197 -14.66 18.60 19.73
C VAL A 197 -14.58 17.17 19.21
N PRO A 198 -15.45 16.22 19.62
CA PRO A 198 -15.47 14.89 19.04
C PRO A 198 -15.94 14.94 17.58
N VAL A 199 -15.40 14.06 16.73
CA VAL A 199 -15.88 13.92 15.35
C VAL A 199 -17.20 13.17 15.40
N ALA A 200 -18.29 13.89 15.17
CA ALA A 200 -19.61 13.32 14.92
C ALA A 200 -19.66 12.64 13.53
N ASP A 201 -20.23 11.43 13.44
CA ASP A 201 -20.58 10.83 12.15
C ASP A 201 -21.54 11.76 11.40
N THR A 202 -21.11 12.30 10.26
CA THR A 202 -21.79 13.39 9.57
C THR A 202 -23.01 12.90 8.77
N VAL A 203 -24.20 13.33 9.18
CA VAL A 203 -25.37 13.45 8.29
C VAL A 203 -25.56 14.95 8.02
N PHE A 204 -25.28 15.38 6.78
CA PHE A 204 -25.61 16.73 6.34
C PHE A 204 -27.13 16.82 6.17
N VAL A 205 -27.79 17.67 6.95
CA VAL A 205 -29.21 17.99 6.76
C VAL A 205 -29.28 19.38 6.13
N SER A 206 -29.59 19.45 4.83
CA SER A 206 -30.09 20.69 4.23
C SER A 206 -31.56 20.81 4.60
N VAL A 207 -31.94 21.84 5.36
CA VAL A 207 -33.36 22.14 5.61
C VAL A 207 -33.93 22.79 4.35
N PRO A 208 -34.85 22.15 3.61
CA PRO A 208 -35.51 22.79 2.47
C PRO A 208 -36.50 23.82 3.01
N ASN A 209 -36.65 24.96 2.32
CA ASN A 209 -37.69 25.94 2.63
C ASN A 209 -39.07 25.28 2.46
N VAL A 210 -39.81 25.12 3.56
CA VAL A 210 -41.11 24.44 3.56
C VAL A 210 -42.21 25.44 3.21
N PHE A 211 -42.28 25.89 1.95
CA PHE A 211 -43.49 26.46 1.31
C PHE A 211 -43.36 26.45 -0.22
N GLU A 212 -42.96 25.32 -0.82
CA GLU A 212 -43.26 25.06 -2.24
C GLU A 212 -44.38 24.02 -2.32
N VAL A 213 -45.50 24.45 -2.89
CA VAL A 213 -46.70 23.65 -3.12
C VAL A 213 -46.34 22.48 -4.03
N VAL A 214 -46.66 21.28 -3.57
CA VAL A 214 -46.42 20.01 -4.27
C VAL A 214 -47.23 20.00 -5.57
N ASP A 215 -46.55 20.06 -6.71
CA ASP A 215 -47.07 19.46 -7.94
C ASP A 215 -46.34 18.13 -8.17
N SER A 216 -47.12 17.06 -8.09
CA SER A 216 -46.67 15.68 -8.17
C SER A 216 -46.29 15.32 -9.60
N SER A 217 -45.00 15.43 -9.93
CA SER A 217 -44.40 14.64 -11.01
C SER A 217 -43.12 13.97 -10.51
N ILE A 218 -43.13 12.64 -10.61
CA ILE A 218 -42.09 11.74 -10.13
C ILE A 218 -40.81 11.96 -10.94
N ALA A 219 -39.88 12.75 -10.43
CA ALA A 219 -38.49 12.69 -10.83
C ALA A 219 -37.79 11.64 -9.94
N ARG A 220 -37.45 10.49 -10.54
CA ARG A 220 -36.60 9.48 -9.90
C ARG A 220 -35.28 10.14 -9.50
N VAL A 221 -35.09 10.36 -8.20
CA VAL A 221 -33.79 10.70 -7.63
C VAL A 221 -32.86 9.54 -7.97
N ARG A 222 -31.94 9.78 -8.88
CA ARG A 222 -30.82 8.87 -9.16
C ARG A 222 -30.05 8.73 -7.84
N ASP A 223 -29.93 7.51 -7.35
CA ASP A 223 -29.10 7.15 -6.19
C ASP A 223 -27.79 7.93 -6.25
N THR A 224 -27.67 8.94 -5.39
CA THR A 224 -26.39 9.56 -5.10
C THR A 224 -25.52 8.47 -4.51
N ALA A 225 -24.39 8.22 -5.18
CA ALA A 225 -23.38 7.28 -4.73
C ALA A 225 -23.14 7.44 -3.22
N PRO A 226 -23.00 6.33 -2.45
CA PRO A 226 -22.77 6.42 -1.03
C PRO A 226 -21.60 7.37 -0.80
N ALA A 227 -21.81 8.36 0.10
CA ALA A 227 -20.82 9.32 0.50
C ALA A 227 -19.48 8.60 0.67
N ALA A 228 -18.44 9.09 -0.02
CA ALA A 228 -17.12 8.48 0.00
C ALA A 228 -16.74 8.21 1.44
N VAL A 229 -16.78 6.93 1.83
CA VAL A 229 -16.24 6.47 3.10
C VAL A 229 -14.81 6.98 3.07
N VAL A 230 -14.48 7.94 3.94
CA VAL A 230 -13.11 8.39 4.13
C VAL A 230 -12.39 7.15 4.65
N THR A 231 -11.82 6.37 3.73
CA THR A 231 -11.01 5.22 4.05
C THR A 231 -9.85 5.76 4.85
N VAL A 232 -9.96 5.67 6.17
CA VAL A 232 -8.89 6.01 7.09
C VAL A 232 -7.73 5.12 6.72
N GLU A 233 -6.69 5.70 6.11
CA GLU A 233 -5.44 5.03 5.76
C GLU A 233 -4.86 4.41 7.04
N LYS A 234 -5.17 3.13 7.30
CA LYS A 234 -4.58 2.39 8.42
C LYS A 234 -3.10 2.29 8.13
N THR A 235 -2.27 2.82 9.01
CA THR A 235 -0.81 2.69 8.90
C THR A 235 -0.40 1.25 9.19
N GLU A 236 -0.33 0.44 8.12
CA GLU A 236 -0.17 -1.01 8.20
C GLU A 236 1.15 -1.44 8.89
N VAL A 237 2.19 -0.60 8.88
CA VAL A 237 3.52 -0.91 9.44
C VAL A 237 3.46 -1.14 10.94
N GLU A 238 2.71 -0.32 11.67
CA GLU A 238 2.60 -0.41 13.12
C GLU A 238 1.92 -1.73 13.57
N GLN A 239 1.23 -2.41 12.65
CA GLN A 239 0.57 -3.68 12.89
C GLN A 239 1.50 -4.89 12.68
N THR A 240 2.65 -4.70 12.05
CA THR A 240 3.66 -5.75 11.86
C THR A 240 4.23 -6.22 13.21
N ALA A 241 4.62 -7.50 13.32
CA ALA A 241 5.17 -8.05 14.55
C ALA A 241 6.44 -7.28 15.02
N VAL A 242 7.28 -6.89 14.07
CA VAL A 242 8.53 -6.16 14.33
C VAL A 242 8.25 -4.76 14.87
N ALA A 243 7.33 -4.01 14.24
CA ALA A 243 6.93 -2.71 14.76
C ALA A 243 6.20 -2.82 16.11
N LYS A 244 5.43 -3.90 16.33
CA LYS A 244 4.78 -4.16 17.62
C LYS A 244 5.80 -4.30 18.75
N PHE A 245 6.94 -4.96 18.49
CA PHE A 245 8.03 -5.14 19.44
C PHE A 245 8.88 -3.89 19.64
N LEU A 246 9.26 -3.19 18.57
CA LEU A 246 10.22 -2.08 18.62
C LEU A 246 9.61 -0.71 18.98
N LEU A 247 8.31 -0.52 18.72
CA LEU A 247 7.63 0.73 19.00
C LEU A 247 6.89 0.66 20.33
N SER A 248 7.10 1.67 21.18
CA SER A 248 6.35 1.86 22.42
C SER A 248 4.87 2.14 22.14
N ALA A 249 4.02 1.84 23.12
CA ALA A 249 2.59 2.18 23.06
C ALA A 249 2.37 3.69 22.83
N LYS A 250 3.17 4.55 23.48
CA LYS A 250 3.12 6.01 23.31
C LYS A 250 3.39 6.43 21.87
N GLN A 251 4.38 5.82 21.20
CA GLN A 251 4.66 6.13 19.80
C GLN A 251 3.52 5.71 18.87
N LYS A 252 2.94 4.52 19.08
CA LYS A 252 1.81 4.04 18.28
C LYS A 252 0.59 4.95 18.43
N VAL A 253 0.26 5.33 19.67
CA VAL A 253 -0.82 6.28 19.97
C VAL A 253 -0.56 7.64 19.34
N GLN A 254 0.67 8.16 19.45
CA GLN A 254 1.06 9.42 18.81
C GLN A 254 0.89 9.36 17.28
N SER A 255 1.32 8.28 16.65
CA SER A 255 1.18 8.09 15.20
C SER A 255 -0.28 7.97 14.76
N LEU A 256 -1.13 7.33 15.57
CA LEU A 256 -2.57 7.18 15.35
C LEU A 256 -3.30 8.53 15.46
N ASN A 257 -2.99 9.31 16.50
CA ASN A 257 -3.57 10.64 16.68
C ASN A 257 -3.18 11.55 15.52
N LEU A 258 -1.89 11.59 15.17
CA LEU A 258 -1.35 12.49 14.15
C LEU A 258 -1.48 11.97 12.71
N LYS A 259 -2.49 11.16 12.41
CA LYS A 259 -2.66 10.52 11.08
C LYS A 259 -2.71 11.51 9.91
N GLN A 260 -3.20 12.73 10.14
CA GLN A 260 -3.33 13.79 9.12
C GLN A 260 -2.10 14.72 9.04
N PHE A 261 -1.24 14.71 10.05
CA PHE A 261 -0.07 15.59 10.11
C PHE A 261 1.16 14.90 9.53
N ILE A 262 1.61 15.35 8.36
CA ILE A 262 2.89 14.94 7.77
C ILE A 262 3.67 16.18 7.37
N THR A 263 4.96 16.20 7.69
CA THR A 263 5.86 17.30 7.33
C THR A 263 7.17 16.80 6.74
N LYS A 264 7.98 17.71 6.18
CA LYS A 264 9.27 17.40 5.57
C LYS A 264 10.40 18.09 6.33
N LYS A 265 11.50 17.37 6.57
CA LYS A 265 12.74 17.93 7.11
C LYS A 265 13.94 17.43 6.29
N PRO A 266 15.04 18.19 6.22
CA PRO A 266 16.17 17.80 5.38
C PRO A 266 16.85 16.52 5.88
N PHE A 267 17.09 16.40 7.19
CA PHE A 267 17.83 15.28 7.76
C PHE A 267 17.24 14.77 9.09
N GLN A 268 17.55 13.51 9.41
CA GLN A 268 17.36 12.88 10.71
C GLN A 268 18.64 12.21 11.20
N VAL A 269 18.88 12.29 12.51
CA VAL A 269 19.73 11.32 13.22
C VAL A 269 18.90 10.65 14.30
N SER A 270 18.86 9.32 14.31
CA SER A 270 18.13 8.50 15.30
C SER A 270 19.07 7.47 15.92
N VAL A 271 19.00 7.27 17.23
CA VAL A 271 19.67 6.15 17.88
C VAL A 271 18.75 4.93 17.83
N ILE A 272 17.55 5.10 18.36
CA ILE A 272 16.45 4.13 18.38
C ILE A 272 15.13 4.90 18.22
N PRO A 273 14.01 4.24 17.84
CA PRO A 273 12.72 4.90 17.75
C PRO A 273 12.41 5.72 19.01
N GLY A 274 12.16 7.03 18.83
CA GLY A 274 11.80 7.96 19.90
C GLY A 274 12.99 8.74 20.50
N ILE A 275 14.23 8.28 20.28
CA ILE A 275 15.46 9.00 20.59
C ILE A 275 16.10 9.43 19.26
N SER A 276 15.63 10.57 18.74
CA SER A 276 16.08 11.13 17.46
C SER A 276 16.01 12.66 17.45
N THR A 277 16.53 13.29 16.40
CA THR A 277 16.42 14.74 16.16
C THR A 277 14.97 15.26 16.12
N GLN A 278 13.98 14.39 15.90
CA GLN A 278 12.54 14.72 15.94
C GLN A 278 11.79 13.96 17.05
N GLY A 279 12.51 13.23 17.91
CA GLY A 279 11.96 12.52 19.06
C GLY A 279 10.72 11.67 18.71
N LYS A 280 9.64 11.90 19.44
CA LYS A 280 8.36 11.17 19.29
C LYS A 280 7.60 11.54 18.01
N MET A 281 7.98 12.61 17.32
CA MET A 281 7.34 13.06 16.08
C MET A 281 7.96 12.44 14.84
N SER A 282 9.07 11.70 14.95
CA SER A 282 9.82 11.18 13.79
C SER A 282 8.94 10.39 12.81
N GLY A 283 7.97 9.62 13.30
CA GLY A 283 7.00 8.88 12.49
C GLY A 283 6.05 9.75 11.64
N GLN A 284 6.03 11.07 11.83
CA GLN A 284 5.23 12.02 11.04
C GLN A 284 6.08 12.90 10.14
N VAL A 285 7.39 12.66 10.09
CA VAL A 285 8.33 13.48 9.35
C VAL A 285 8.91 12.64 8.23
N ILE A 286 8.85 13.17 7.03
CA ILE A 286 9.52 12.64 5.85
C ILE A 286 10.86 13.36 5.72
N HIS A 287 11.95 12.61 5.57
CA HIS A 287 13.29 13.17 5.48
C HIS A 287 13.87 13.04 4.08
N ASN A 288 14.81 13.90 3.70
CA ASN A 288 15.62 13.64 2.51
C ASN A 288 16.75 12.66 2.85
N VAL A 289 17.37 12.82 4.03
CA VAL A 289 18.41 11.92 4.53
C VAL A 289 18.05 11.46 5.95
N SER A 290 18.15 10.16 6.24
CA SER A 290 17.95 9.62 7.58
C SER A 290 19.08 8.69 7.98
N PHE A 291 19.79 9.02 9.05
CA PHE A 291 20.84 8.20 9.62
C PHE A 291 20.38 7.62 10.96
N ASN A 292 20.22 6.31 11.00
CA ASN A 292 19.67 5.58 12.13
C ASN A 292 20.77 4.68 12.74
N VAL A 293 21.45 5.14 13.80
CA VAL A 293 22.63 4.48 14.39
C VAL A 293 22.36 3.02 14.75
N LEU A 294 21.27 2.73 15.47
CA LEU A 294 20.79 1.35 15.66
C LEU A 294 19.51 1.14 14.87
N GLY A 295 18.52 2.02 15.07
CA GLY A 295 17.29 1.95 14.31
C GLY A 295 16.47 3.22 14.27
N GLY A 296 15.65 3.32 13.24
CA GLY A 296 14.82 4.50 12.98
C GLY A 296 13.36 4.17 12.79
N TYR A 297 12.52 5.14 13.12
CA TYR A 297 11.10 5.14 12.80
C TYR A 297 10.72 6.49 12.19
N THR A 298 10.40 6.53 10.89
CA THR A 298 10.13 7.77 10.15
C THR A 298 8.80 7.74 9.40
N GLY A 299 8.33 8.92 9.00
CA GLY A 299 7.19 9.03 8.10
C GLY A 299 7.51 8.48 6.70
N GLY A 300 8.74 8.63 6.23
CA GLY A 300 9.21 8.21 4.91
C GLY A 300 10.54 8.89 4.55
N VAL A 301 11.14 8.53 3.42
CA VAL A 301 12.43 9.11 3.00
C VAL A 301 12.43 9.41 1.49
N ASN A 302 12.85 10.61 1.09
CA ASN A 302 12.91 11.07 -0.31
C ASN A 302 14.34 11.09 -0.89
N GLY A 303 15.28 10.36 -0.30
CA GLY A 303 16.69 10.38 -0.67
C GLY A 303 17.42 9.14 -0.17
N MET A 304 18.06 9.24 0.99
CA MET A 304 18.89 8.15 1.51
C MET A 304 18.56 7.84 2.96
N GLU A 305 18.32 6.57 3.24
CA GLU A 305 18.18 6.06 4.61
C GLU A 305 19.20 4.97 4.89
N ILE A 306 19.94 5.13 5.98
CA ILE A 306 20.94 4.17 6.44
C ILE A 306 20.62 3.82 7.89
N GLY A 307 20.44 2.54 8.17
CA GLY A 307 20.20 2.00 9.51
C GLY A 307 21.27 1.01 9.94
N GLY A 308 21.82 1.16 11.14
CA GLY A 308 22.79 0.20 11.68
C GLY A 308 22.19 -1.19 11.80
N LEU A 309 21.00 -1.32 12.38
CA LEU A 309 20.26 -2.57 12.46
C LEU A 309 18.98 -2.53 11.62
N PHE A 310 18.17 -1.46 11.73
CA PHE A 310 16.88 -1.43 11.05
C PHE A 310 16.35 -0.07 10.67
N ASN A 311 15.45 -0.04 9.68
CA ASN A 311 14.64 1.12 9.33
C ASN A 311 13.14 0.74 9.31
N LEU A 312 12.29 1.58 9.90
CA LEU A 312 10.83 1.47 9.86
C LEU A 312 10.25 2.76 9.27
N ASN A 313 9.52 2.67 8.16
CA ASN A 313 8.91 3.83 7.50
C ASN A 313 7.43 3.61 7.33
N ARG A 314 6.61 4.58 7.75
CA ARG A 314 5.15 4.46 7.61
C ARG A 314 4.67 4.61 6.16
N LYS A 315 5.31 5.50 5.39
CA LYS A 315 4.98 5.80 3.99
C LYS A 315 6.13 5.38 3.06
N ASP A 316 6.31 6.10 1.98
CA ASP A 316 7.20 5.73 0.89
C ASP A 316 8.68 6.01 1.19
N VAL A 317 9.55 5.24 0.52
CA VAL A 317 10.98 5.51 0.45
C VAL A 317 11.42 5.63 -1.00
N LYS A 318 12.21 6.65 -1.31
CA LYS A 318 12.75 6.93 -2.64
C LYS A 318 14.28 6.88 -2.63
N TYR A 319 14.83 6.41 -3.72
CA TYR A 319 16.24 6.26 -4.07
C TYR A 319 17.02 5.20 -3.30
N VAL A 320 17.35 5.38 -2.02
CA VAL A 320 18.23 4.43 -1.30
C VAL A 320 17.76 4.17 0.12
N GLN A 321 17.68 2.89 0.49
CA GLN A 321 17.44 2.44 1.85
C GLN A 321 18.31 1.23 2.18
N VAL A 322 19.13 1.33 3.23
CA VAL A 322 20.03 0.26 3.65
C VAL A 322 19.93 0.03 5.16
N ALA A 323 19.87 -1.24 5.58
CA ALA A 323 19.91 -1.62 7.00
C ALA A 323 20.82 -2.82 7.26
N GLY A 324 21.44 -2.90 8.44
CA GLY A 324 22.23 -4.08 8.81
C GLY A 324 21.41 -5.36 8.96
N LEU A 325 20.17 -5.30 9.43
CA LEU A 325 19.29 -6.47 9.59
C LEU A 325 18.04 -6.42 8.73
N PHE A 326 17.20 -5.38 8.87
CA PHE A 326 15.95 -5.33 8.11
C PHE A 326 15.43 -3.92 7.81
N ASN A 327 14.69 -3.80 6.71
CA ASN A 327 13.87 -2.63 6.40
C ASN A 327 12.39 -3.01 6.38
N VAL A 328 11.52 -2.19 6.96
CA VAL A 328 10.06 -2.33 6.81
C VAL A 328 9.45 -1.00 6.37
N THR A 329 8.84 -1.01 5.18
CA THR A 329 8.24 0.17 4.57
C THR A 329 6.75 -0.06 4.33
N GLY A 330 5.92 0.86 4.83
CA GLY A 330 4.46 0.78 4.72
C GLY A 330 3.92 1.22 3.38
N GLY A 331 4.56 2.23 2.80
CA GLY A 331 4.28 2.69 1.46
C GLY A 331 4.98 1.85 0.42
N SER A 332 5.32 2.50 -0.68
CA SER A 332 6.07 1.93 -1.80
C SER A 332 7.55 2.31 -1.74
N VAL A 333 8.39 1.52 -2.39
CA VAL A 333 9.81 1.82 -2.55
C VAL A 333 10.07 2.09 -4.03
N THR A 334 10.68 3.22 -4.33
CA THR A 334 11.17 3.55 -5.67
C THR A 334 12.69 3.74 -5.62
N GLY A 335 13.47 2.77 -6.10
CA GLY A 335 14.94 2.80 -6.03
C GLY A 335 15.54 1.52 -5.48
N PHE A 336 16.59 1.65 -4.67
CA PHE A 336 17.38 0.56 -4.10
C PHE A 336 17.05 0.35 -2.62
N GLN A 337 16.71 -0.88 -2.24
CA GLN A 337 16.50 -1.27 -0.84
C GLN A 337 17.32 -2.52 -0.51
N ALA A 338 18.20 -2.44 0.49
CA ALA A 338 19.02 -3.56 0.91
C ALA A 338 19.01 -3.77 2.42
N ALA A 339 19.02 -5.03 2.85
CA ALA A 339 19.14 -5.38 4.25
C ALA A 339 19.97 -6.63 4.45
N GLY A 340 20.67 -6.73 5.58
CA GLY A 340 21.46 -7.93 5.86
C GLY A 340 20.60 -9.19 5.97
N VAL A 341 19.36 -9.15 6.46
CA VAL A 341 18.50 -10.34 6.64
C VAL A 341 17.22 -10.26 5.80
N THR A 342 16.36 -9.26 6.02
CA THR A 342 15.06 -9.18 5.33
C THR A 342 14.64 -7.78 4.91
N ASN A 343 13.93 -7.67 3.79
CA ASN A 343 13.18 -6.45 3.45
C ASN A 343 11.68 -6.76 3.39
N GLY A 344 10.88 -5.96 4.08
CA GLY A 344 9.41 -6.04 4.07
C GLY A 344 8.79 -4.76 3.50
N LEU A 345 7.95 -4.91 2.49
CA LEU A 345 7.27 -3.80 1.83
C LEU A 345 5.77 -4.07 1.73
N LEU A 346 4.95 -3.19 2.28
CA LEU A 346 3.48 -3.35 2.27
C LEU A 346 2.82 -2.69 1.05
N GLY A 347 3.53 -1.78 0.37
CA GLY A 347 3.17 -1.24 -0.94
C GLY A 347 3.78 -2.02 -2.10
N SER A 348 4.19 -1.29 -3.13
CA SER A 348 4.80 -1.83 -4.36
C SER A 348 6.28 -1.44 -4.44
N LEU A 349 7.08 -2.28 -5.09
CA LEU A 349 8.47 -2.02 -5.40
C LEU A 349 8.60 -1.56 -6.86
N SER A 350 9.31 -0.46 -7.08
CA SER A 350 9.80 -0.03 -8.41
C SER A 350 11.31 0.17 -8.33
N GLY A 351 12.10 -0.86 -8.66
CA GLY A 351 13.56 -0.81 -8.57
C GLY A 351 14.20 -2.13 -8.11
N PHE A 352 15.20 -2.05 -7.23
CA PHE A 352 16.01 -3.19 -6.81
C PHE A 352 15.89 -3.43 -5.30
N GLN A 353 15.63 -4.67 -4.90
CA GLN A 353 15.54 -5.07 -3.50
C GLN A 353 16.42 -6.29 -3.22
N ALA A 354 17.31 -6.22 -2.24
CA ALA A 354 18.23 -7.32 -1.92
C ALA A 354 18.37 -7.62 -0.43
N SER A 355 18.47 -8.91 -0.10
CA SER A 355 18.78 -9.36 1.26
C SER A 355 19.46 -10.73 1.29
N SER A 356 20.03 -11.13 2.43
CA SER A 356 20.62 -12.48 2.52
C SER A 356 19.57 -13.58 2.71
N VAL A 357 18.42 -13.30 3.32
CA VAL A 357 17.42 -14.34 3.61
C VAL A 357 16.17 -14.14 2.77
N ALA A 358 15.42 -13.07 2.99
CA ALA A 358 14.09 -12.94 2.39
C ALA A 358 13.67 -11.52 2.04
N ASN A 359 13.07 -11.37 0.85
CA ASN A 359 12.39 -10.16 0.43
C ASN A 359 10.88 -10.40 0.29
N TYR A 360 10.08 -9.52 0.86
CA TYR A 360 8.62 -9.58 0.80
C TYR A 360 8.04 -8.25 0.30
N VAL A 361 7.24 -8.31 -0.77
CA VAL A 361 6.45 -7.19 -1.29
C VAL A 361 5.00 -7.62 -1.36
N LYS A 362 4.12 -6.96 -0.61
CA LYS A 362 2.70 -7.30 -0.50
C LYS A 362 1.93 -7.05 -1.81
N LYS A 363 2.28 -6.00 -2.56
CA LYS A 363 1.65 -5.66 -3.84
C LYS A 363 2.54 -6.06 -5.01
N ASN A 364 2.87 -5.11 -5.89
CA ASN A 364 3.52 -5.39 -7.17
C ASN A 364 5.02 -5.14 -7.10
N VAL A 365 5.77 -5.87 -7.92
CA VAL A 365 7.20 -5.71 -8.13
C VAL A 365 7.43 -5.34 -9.58
N ASP A 366 7.95 -4.14 -9.82
CA ASP A 366 8.48 -3.69 -11.10
C ASP A 366 9.99 -3.47 -10.95
N GLY A 367 10.78 -4.46 -11.36
CA GLY A 367 12.23 -4.47 -11.19
C GLY A 367 12.79 -5.80 -10.69
N MET A 368 13.74 -5.76 -9.76
CA MET A 368 14.55 -6.91 -9.38
C MET A 368 14.47 -7.19 -7.86
N GLN A 369 14.26 -8.45 -7.49
CA GLN A 369 14.40 -8.94 -6.12
C GLN A 369 15.44 -10.05 -6.05
N VAL A 370 16.41 -9.93 -5.15
CA VAL A 370 17.48 -10.92 -4.96
C VAL A 370 17.57 -11.29 -3.48
N ALA A 371 17.41 -12.56 -3.16
CA ALA A 371 17.51 -13.06 -1.80
C ALA A 371 18.32 -14.34 -1.76
N GLY A 372 18.99 -14.64 -0.65
CA GLY A 372 19.63 -15.95 -0.51
C GLY A 372 18.59 -17.07 -0.45
N VAL A 373 17.50 -16.92 0.31
CA VAL A 373 16.52 -18.02 0.50
C VAL A 373 15.25 -17.81 -0.29
N SER A 374 14.56 -16.66 -0.14
CA SER A 374 13.26 -16.48 -0.78
C SER A 374 12.89 -15.04 -1.20
N ASN A 375 12.18 -14.92 -2.32
CA ASN A 375 11.49 -13.68 -2.71
C ASN A 375 9.99 -13.92 -2.84
N MET A 376 9.20 -12.95 -2.40
CA MET A 376 7.74 -13.00 -2.48
C MET A 376 7.17 -11.69 -3.04
N ALA A 377 6.33 -11.83 -4.07
CA ALA A 377 5.47 -10.77 -4.59
C ALA A 377 3.99 -11.18 -4.46
N GLY A 378 3.25 -10.53 -3.56
CA GLY A 378 1.83 -10.82 -3.32
C GLY A 378 0.91 -10.43 -4.49
N GLY A 379 1.39 -9.58 -5.39
CA GLY A 379 0.71 -9.15 -6.62
C GLY A 379 1.45 -9.61 -7.88
N GLU A 380 1.70 -8.66 -8.77
CA GLU A 380 2.32 -8.92 -10.07
C GLU A 380 3.84 -8.71 -10.03
N LEU A 381 4.60 -9.65 -10.61
CA LEU A 381 6.02 -9.52 -10.88
C LEU A 381 6.25 -9.13 -12.35
N ARG A 382 6.88 -7.97 -12.56
CA ARG A 382 7.45 -7.51 -13.83
C ARG A 382 8.94 -7.28 -13.61
N GLY A 383 9.79 -8.14 -14.16
CA GLY A 383 11.25 -8.06 -13.98
C GLY A 383 11.85 -9.39 -13.52
N LEU A 384 12.75 -9.38 -12.54
CA LEU A 384 13.54 -10.56 -12.13
C LEU A 384 13.39 -10.87 -10.63
N GLN A 385 13.16 -12.13 -10.29
CA GLN A 385 13.26 -12.66 -8.92
C GLN A 385 14.32 -13.77 -8.89
N VAL A 386 15.35 -13.62 -8.05
CA VAL A 386 16.40 -14.63 -7.87
C VAL A 386 16.53 -15.02 -6.41
N ALA A 387 16.34 -16.31 -6.12
CA ALA A 387 16.57 -16.88 -4.80
C ALA A 387 17.09 -18.31 -4.90
N SER A 388 17.89 -18.78 -3.94
CA SER A 388 18.39 -20.15 -4.02
C SER A 388 17.25 -21.17 -3.85
N VAL A 389 16.30 -20.93 -2.95
CA VAL A 389 15.25 -21.90 -2.63
C VAL A 389 13.93 -21.57 -3.31
N LEU A 390 13.32 -20.42 -3.00
CA LEU A 390 11.92 -20.17 -3.35
C LEU A 390 11.69 -18.78 -3.93
N ASN A 391 11.09 -18.71 -5.12
CA ASN A 391 10.43 -17.49 -5.59
C ASN A 391 8.92 -17.69 -5.66
N TYR A 392 8.17 -16.69 -5.20
CA TYR A 392 6.72 -16.65 -5.31
C TYR A 392 6.26 -15.33 -5.93
N ALA A 393 5.36 -15.42 -6.90
CA ALA A 393 4.63 -14.28 -7.44
C ALA A 393 3.19 -14.68 -7.75
N LYS A 394 2.19 -13.92 -7.30
CA LYS A 394 0.79 -14.24 -7.63
C LYS A 394 0.57 -14.24 -9.15
N LYS A 395 1.07 -13.22 -9.85
CA LYS A 395 1.12 -13.19 -11.32
C LYS A 395 2.55 -12.97 -11.79
N ASN A 396 3.14 -13.94 -12.48
CA ASN A 396 4.48 -13.80 -13.04
C ASN A 396 4.42 -13.30 -14.49
N ARG A 397 4.91 -12.08 -14.75
CA ARG A 397 5.18 -11.54 -16.10
C ARG A 397 6.68 -11.33 -16.35
N GLY A 398 7.51 -11.78 -15.43
CA GLY A 398 8.96 -11.63 -15.46
C GLY A 398 9.68 -12.97 -15.53
N VAL A 399 10.85 -13.02 -14.92
CA VAL A 399 11.69 -14.21 -14.80
C VAL A 399 11.86 -14.54 -13.32
N GLN A 400 11.69 -15.80 -12.96
CA GLN A 400 12.02 -16.34 -11.64
C GLN A 400 13.15 -17.36 -11.77
N ILE A 401 14.18 -17.27 -10.93
CA ILE A 401 15.32 -18.20 -10.90
C ILE A 401 15.53 -18.69 -9.47
N GLY A 402 15.37 -19.99 -9.26
CA GLY A 402 15.54 -20.64 -7.97
C GLY A 402 15.17 -22.11 -8.01
N LEU A 403 15.46 -22.88 -6.96
CA LEU A 403 15.12 -24.31 -6.93
C LEU A 403 13.63 -24.55 -7.12
N ILE A 404 12.80 -23.71 -6.48
CA ILE A 404 11.34 -23.77 -6.53
C ILE A 404 10.80 -22.40 -6.96
N ASN A 405 10.00 -22.37 -8.02
CA ASN A 405 9.30 -21.16 -8.45
C ASN A 405 7.79 -21.41 -8.48
N ILE A 406 7.03 -20.56 -7.81
CA ILE A 406 5.60 -20.71 -7.65
C ILE A 406 4.87 -19.46 -8.16
N SER A 407 3.80 -19.67 -8.93
CA SER A 407 2.87 -18.61 -9.30
C SER A 407 1.44 -19.13 -9.50
N ASP A 408 0.43 -18.28 -9.35
CA ASP A 408 -0.94 -18.67 -9.70
C ASP A 408 -1.10 -18.73 -11.22
N THR A 409 -0.56 -17.73 -11.90
CA THR A 409 -0.55 -17.57 -13.36
C THR A 409 0.80 -17.03 -13.81
N SER A 410 1.30 -17.50 -14.96
CA SER A 410 2.56 -17.03 -15.52
C SER A 410 2.46 -16.78 -17.02
N ASP A 411 2.75 -15.55 -17.42
CA ASP A 411 3.04 -15.14 -18.80
C ASP A 411 4.56 -15.05 -19.07
N GLY A 412 5.36 -15.20 -18.01
CA GLY A 412 6.82 -15.12 -17.99
C GLY A 412 7.51 -16.49 -17.93
N TYR A 413 8.75 -16.48 -17.42
CA TYR A 413 9.62 -17.66 -17.34
C TYR A 413 9.93 -18.00 -15.87
N SER A 414 9.97 -19.29 -15.56
CA SER A 414 10.33 -19.80 -14.24
C SER A 414 11.39 -20.88 -14.46
N ILE A 415 12.61 -20.64 -13.96
CA ILE A 415 13.78 -21.48 -14.17
C ILE A 415 14.16 -22.06 -12.82
N GLY A 416 14.02 -23.37 -12.69
CA GLY A 416 14.18 -24.07 -11.42
C GLY A 416 13.90 -25.55 -11.54
N LEU A 417 14.29 -26.33 -10.53
CA LEU A 417 14.01 -27.76 -10.49
C LEU A 417 12.50 -28.03 -10.45
N ILE A 418 11.76 -27.20 -9.69
CA ILE A 418 10.32 -27.34 -9.52
C ILE A 418 9.65 -26.01 -9.87
N ASN A 419 8.91 -25.98 -10.99
CA ASN A 419 8.15 -24.82 -11.42
C ASN A 419 6.65 -25.12 -11.34
N ILE A 420 5.95 -24.46 -10.42
CA ILE A 420 4.51 -24.66 -10.19
C ILE A 420 3.78 -23.40 -10.63
N VAL A 421 3.02 -23.52 -11.72
CA VAL A 421 2.08 -22.47 -12.16
C VAL A 421 0.67 -23.02 -11.99
N LEU A 422 -0.07 -22.61 -10.96
CA LEU A 422 -1.33 -23.26 -10.58
C LEU A 422 -2.32 -23.38 -11.75
N LYS A 423 -2.54 -22.29 -12.50
CA LYS A 423 -3.39 -22.25 -13.71
C LYS A 423 -2.59 -22.44 -15.00
N GLY A 424 -1.51 -23.21 -14.92
CA GLY A 424 -0.51 -23.37 -15.98
C GLY A 424 -0.65 -24.64 -16.82
N TYR A 425 0.49 -25.05 -17.36
CA TYR A 425 0.67 -26.25 -18.17
C TYR A 425 1.07 -27.42 -17.27
N HIS A 426 0.14 -28.35 -17.07
CA HIS A 426 0.35 -29.58 -16.30
C HIS A 426 0.00 -30.77 -17.20
N LYS A 427 0.94 -31.68 -17.43
CA LYS A 427 0.72 -32.90 -18.22
C LYS A 427 1.40 -34.10 -17.59
N LEU A 428 0.69 -35.22 -17.57
CA LEU A 428 1.30 -36.52 -17.30
C LEU A 428 1.42 -37.26 -18.64
N ALA A 429 2.64 -37.60 -19.05
CA ALA A 429 2.92 -38.22 -20.33
C ALA A 429 3.50 -39.63 -20.16
N LEU A 430 2.99 -40.57 -20.93
CA LEU A 430 3.51 -41.92 -21.08
C LEU A 430 4.02 -42.09 -22.51
N SER A 431 5.26 -42.49 -22.70
CA SER A 431 5.84 -42.66 -24.04
C SER A 431 6.82 -43.82 -24.17
N THR A 432 7.05 -44.21 -25.42
CA THR A 432 8.08 -45.14 -25.84
C THR A 432 9.04 -44.44 -26.80
N ASN A 433 10.31 -44.83 -26.80
CA ASN A 433 11.34 -44.33 -27.72
C ASN A 433 12.36 -45.42 -28.06
N GLU A 434 13.38 -45.09 -28.84
CA GLU A 434 14.39 -46.03 -29.31
C GLU A 434 15.37 -46.53 -28.23
N VAL A 435 15.40 -45.88 -27.06
CA VAL A 435 16.28 -46.23 -25.94
C VAL A 435 15.50 -47.01 -24.87
N LEU A 436 14.35 -46.53 -24.45
CA LEU A 436 13.51 -47.15 -23.42
C LEU A 436 12.06 -47.26 -23.90
N ASN A 437 11.46 -48.42 -23.71
CA ASN A 437 10.10 -48.68 -24.17
C ASN A 437 9.00 -48.10 -23.26
N THR A 438 9.32 -47.73 -22.01
CA THR A 438 8.37 -47.20 -21.05
C THR A 438 8.94 -45.97 -20.37
N ASN A 439 8.37 -44.80 -20.65
CA ASN A 439 8.81 -43.52 -20.09
C ASN A 439 7.60 -42.80 -19.50
N LEU A 440 7.75 -42.28 -18.28
CA LEU A 440 6.77 -41.45 -17.60
C LEU A 440 7.36 -40.06 -17.40
N ALA A 441 6.62 -39.02 -17.78
CA ALA A 441 7.04 -37.64 -17.61
C ALA A 441 5.93 -36.78 -17.02
N TYR A 442 6.27 -35.98 -16.02
CA TYR A 442 5.45 -34.90 -15.51
C TYR A 442 5.97 -33.56 -16.03
N LYS A 443 5.12 -32.87 -16.80
CA LYS A 443 5.42 -31.55 -17.38
C LYS A 443 4.68 -30.48 -16.59
N THR A 444 5.40 -29.49 -16.05
CA THR A 444 4.85 -28.44 -15.17
C THR A 444 5.44 -27.07 -15.49
N GLY A 445 4.61 -26.02 -15.49
CA GLY A 445 5.04 -24.64 -15.75
C GLY A 445 4.04 -23.86 -16.58
N SER A 446 4.49 -23.07 -17.55
CA SER A 446 3.63 -22.37 -18.51
C SER A 446 3.73 -23.01 -19.90
N ARG A 447 2.80 -22.69 -20.81
CA ARG A 447 2.91 -23.15 -22.21
C ARG A 447 4.15 -22.61 -22.91
N LYS A 448 4.56 -21.38 -22.57
CA LYS A 448 5.74 -20.75 -23.16
C LYS A 448 7.01 -21.45 -22.69
N PHE A 449 7.03 -21.94 -21.45
CA PHE A 449 8.17 -22.60 -20.83
C PHE A 449 7.72 -23.50 -19.70
N TYR A 450 7.99 -24.80 -19.82
CA TYR A 450 7.72 -25.81 -18.79
C TYR A 450 8.93 -26.69 -18.54
N SER A 451 9.01 -27.20 -17.31
CA SER A 451 9.95 -28.23 -16.90
C SER A 451 9.37 -29.61 -17.13
N ILE A 452 10.24 -30.58 -17.36
CA ILE A 452 9.92 -31.98 -17.56
C ILE A 452 10.68 -32.77 -16.51
N LEU A 453 9.98 -33.40 -15.57
CA LEU A 453 10.53 -34.42 -14.69
C LEU A 453 10.18 -35.77 -15.30
N GLN A 454 11.17 -36.57 -15.65
CA GLN A 454 10.92 -37.84 -16.35
C GLN A 454 11.72 -38.99 -15.75
N GLY A 455 11.11 -40.16 -15.79
CA GLY A 455 11.75 -41.43 -15.50
C GLY A 455 11.38 -42.46 -16.56
N GLY A 456 12.29 -43.37 -16.88
CA GLY A 456 12.05 -44.40 -17.87
C GLY A 456 12.56 -45.74 -17.38
N MET A 457 12.02 -46.80 -17.95
CA MET A 457 12.51 -48.15 -17.77
C MET A 457 12.23 -48.97 -19.03
N ASN A 458 12.93 -50.08 -19.13
CA ASN A 458 12.66 -51.05 -20.17
C ASN A 458 11.90 -52.23 -19.56
N LEU A 459 10.64 -52.42 -19.98
CA LEU A 459 9.77 -53.51 -19.55
C LEU A 459 9.80 -54.64 -20.58
N GLY A 460 10.23 -55.83 -20.20
CA GLY A 460 10.27 -56.99 -21.09
C GLY A 460 10.77 -58.24 -20.37
N ASP A 461 10.64 -59.39 -21.03
CA ASP A 461 10.99 -60.70 -20.46
C ASP A 461 12.47 -61.08 -20.64
N ASP A 462 13.24 -60.30 -21.42
CA ASP A 462 14.67 -60.54 -21.60
C ASP A 462 15.44 -60.23 -20.31
N LYS A 463 16.10 -61.27 -19.78
CA LYS A 463 16.83 -61.24 -18.53
C LYS A 463 18.01 -60.27 -18.54
N ASN A 464 18.53 -59.88 -19.71
CA ASN A 464 19.68 -58.97 -19.85
C ASN A 464 19.31 -57.58 -20.40
N ASP A 465 18.02 -57.23 -20.42
CA ASP A 465 17.55 -55.99 -21.08
C ASP A 465 17.12 -54.89 -20.10
N LYS A 466 17.45 -55.03 -18.81
CA LYS A 466 17.09 -54.03 -17.80
C LYS A 466 17.88 -52.74 -18.01
N ALA A 467 17.16 -51.62 -18.02
CA ALA A 467 17.70 -50.27 -18.02
C ALA A 467 16.68 -49.33 -17.37
N TYR A 468 17.17 -48.35 -16.63
CA TYR A 468 16.34 -47.33 -16.00
C TYR A 468 16.90 -45.95 -16.33
N SER A 469 16.05 -44.94 -16.32
CA SER A 469 16.47 -43.56 -16.44
C SER A 469 15.69 -42.64 -15.54
N PHE A 470 16.32 -41.52 -15.20
CA PHE A 470 15.67 -40.38 -14.57
C PHE A 470 16.35 -39.12 -15.08
N GLY A 471 15.58 -38.05 -15.23
CA GLY A 471 16.09 -36.85 -15.87
C GLY A 471 15.20 -35.64 -15.76
N TYR A 472 15.76 -34.55 -16.25
CA TYR A 472 15.14 -33.24 -16.26
C TYR A 472 15.16 -32.69 -17.68
N GLY A 473 14.14 -31.93 -18.04
CA GLY A 473 14.05 -31.27 -19.33
C GLY A 473 13.31 -29.95 -19.29
N LEU A 474 13.41 -29.24 -20.41
CA LEU A 474 12.77 -27.97 -20.67
C LEU A 474 12.03 -28.07 -21.99
N GLY A 475 10.86 -27.46 -22.07
CA GLY A 475 10.09 -27.45 -23.31
C GLY A 475 9.24 -26.21 -23.47
N THR A 476 8.74 -26.05 -24.69
CA THR A 476 7.76 -25.02 -25.05
C THR A 476 6.65 -25.65 -25.90
N GLU A 477 5.47 -25.04 -25.92
CA GLU A 477 4.30 -25.46 -26.71
C GLU A 477 3.97 -24.34 -27.71
N ALA A 478 4.35 -24.55 -28.98
CA ALA A 478 3.96 -23.67 -30.08
C ALA A 478 2.64 -24.17 -30.69
N ARG A 479 1.55 -23.44 -30.44
CA ARG A 479 0.24 -23.79 -31.02
C ARG A 479 0.22 -23.50 -32.51
N VAL A 480 -0.12 -24.52 -33.30
CA VAL A 480 -0.30 -24.40 -34.76
C VAL A 480 -1.78 -24.20 -35.08
N THR A 481 -2.65 -25.02 -34.48
CA THR A 481 -4.11 -24.88 -34.58
C THR A 481 -4.75 -25.02 -33.20
N ARG A 482 -6.09 -25.06 -33.13
CA ARG A 482 -6.80 -25.33 -31.85
C ARG A 482 -6.59 -26.77 -31.35
N TRP A 483 -6.22 -27.70 -32.22
CA TRP A 483 -6.07 -29.13 -31.93
C TRP A 483 -4.66 -29.68 -32.22
N MET A 484 -3.74 -28.85 -32.75
CA MET A 484 -2.35 -29.20 -33.02
C MET A 484 -1.37 -28.24 -32.33
N SER A 485 -0.29 -28.78 -31.76
CA SER A 485 0.87 -28.00 -31.34
C SER A 485 2.17 -28.68 -31.69
N LEU A 486 3.22 -27.88 -31.86
CA LEU A 486 4.60 -28.33 -32.00
C LEU A 486 5.33 -28.08 -30.69
N ASN A 487 6.05 -29.10 -30.21
CA ASN A 487 6.66 -29.11 -28.88
C ASN A 487 8.15 -29.46 -29.01
N PRO A 488 9.04 -28.46 -29.17
CA PRO A 488 10.46 -28.66 -29.00
C PRO A 488 10.77 -28.84 -27.51
N GLU A 489 11.43 -29.95 -27.18
CA GLU A 489 11.76 -30.33 -25.81
C GLU A 489 13.22 -30.77 -25.73
N LEU A 490 14.00 -30.14 -24.85
CA LEU A 490 15.38 -30.53 -24.53
C LEU A 490 15.38 -31.29 -23.22
N THR A 491 15.92 -32.50 -23.22
CA THR A 491 15.97 -33.36 -22.03
C THR A 491 17.37 -33.88 -21.78
N CYS A 492 17.73 -34.04 -20.51
CA CYS A 492 18.94 -34.70 -20.05
C CYS A 492 18.57 -35.79 -19.04
N GLN A 493 19.03 -37.01 -19.26
CA GLN A 493 18.69 -38.20 -18.46
C GLN A 493 19.97 -38.93 -18.04
N TYR A 494 20.02 -39.38 -16.80
CA TYR A 494 20.97 -40.40 -16.38
C TYR A 494 20.41 -41.78 -16.71
N MET A 495 21.24 -42.65 -17.29
CA MET A 495 20.88 -44.02 -17.67
C MET A 495 21.54 -45.00 -16.70
N TYR A 496 20.76 -45.66 -15.85
CA TYR A 496 21.24 -46.71 -14.98
C TYR A 496 21.25 -48.06 -15.71
N LEU A 497 22.46 -48.56 -15.97
CA LEU A 497 22.74 -49.81 -16.69
C LEU A 497 23.37 -50.89 -15.76
N GLY A 498 23.02 -50.85 -14.48
CA GLY A 498 23.42 -51.85 -13.49
C GLY A 498 24.56 -51.43 -12.55
N SER A 499 25.25 -50.32 -12.82
CA SER A 499 26.20 -49.71 -11.88
C SER A 499 26.07 -48.19 -11.86
N TRP A 500 26.33 -47.61 -10.68
CA TRP A 500 26.39 -46.17 -10.45
C TRP A 500 27.81 -45.61 -10.55
N ASP A 501 28.80 -46.48 -10.71
CA ASP A 501 30.23 -46.10 -10.80
C ASP A 501 30.56 -45.44 -12.14
N TYR A 502 29.63 -45.54 -13.10
CA TYR A 502 29.76 -44.99 -14.45
C TYR A 502 28.83 -43.80 -14.68
N THR A 503 29.30 -42.89 -15.51
CA THR A 503 28.56 -41.73 -15.96
C THR A 503 27.92 -42.03 -17.32
N ASN A 504 26.62 -42.28 -17.28
CA ASN A 504 25.80 -42.56 -18.46
C ASN A 504 24.79 -41.44 -18.67
N LEU A 505 25.11 -40.46 -19.52
CA LEU A 505 24.30 -39.25 -19.70
C LEU A 505 23.71 -39.19 -21.11
N LEU A 506 22.38 -39.22 -21.21
CA LEU A 506 21.62 -39.12 -22.46
C LEU A 506 20.97 -37.73 -22.57
N SER A 507 21.44 -36.93 -23.51
CA SER A 507 20.79 -35.67 -23.89
C SER A 507 19.99 -35.85 -25.17
N LYS A 508 18.74 -35.42 -25.20
CA LYS A 508 17.87 -35.48 -26.40
C LYS A 508 17.20 -34.14 -26.65
N LEU A 509 17.17 -33.72 -27.91
CA LEU A 509 16.29 -32.68 -28.42
C LEU A 509 15.16 -33.34 -29.20
N HIS A 510 13.94 -33.26 -28.69
CA HIS A 510 12.73 -33.78 -29.33
C HIS A 510 12.02 -32.67 -30.07
N LEU A 511 11.43 -33.00 -31.22
CA LEU A 511 10.49 -32.14 -31.92
C LEU A 511 9.15 -32.85 -32.09
N ASN A 512 8.32 -32.81 -31.05
CA ASN A 512 7.07 -33.57 -31.01
C ASN A 512 5.93 -32.79 -31.68
N LEU A 513 5.17 -33.43 -32.55
CA LEU A 513 3.85 -32.97 -32.96
C LEU A 513 2.80 -33.52 -31.99
N ASN A 514 2.06 -32.65 -31.33
CA ASN A 514 0.95 -33.01 -30.46
C ASN A 514 -0.38 -32.81 -31.18
N ILE A 515 -1.24 -33.82 -31.13
CA ILE A 515 -2.62 -33.79 -31.61
C ILE A 515 -3.53 -33.96 -30.39
N GLN A 516 -4.55 -33.12 -30.26
CA GLN A 516 -5.52 -33.13 -29.17
C GLN A 516 -6.93 -33.49 -29.71
N PRO A 517 -7.29 -34.79 -29.76
CA PRO A 517 -8.59 -35.23 -30.29
C PRO A 517 -9.77 -34.75 -29.43
N PHE A 518 -9.61 -34.74 -28.10
CA PHE A 518 -10.58 -34.24 -27.13
C PHE A 518 -9.89 -33.60 -25.92
N LYS A 519 -10.66 -32.93 -25.06
CA LYS A 519 -10.11 -32.20 -23.91
C LYS A 519 -9.51 -33.18 -22.89
N GLY A 520 -8.26 -32.92 -22.49
CA GLY A 520 -7.56 -33.71 -21.46
C GLY A 520 -6.81 -34.95 -21.98
N PHE A 521 -6.80 -35.19 -23.30
CA PHE A 521 -6.04 -36.28 -23.92
C PHE A 521 -5.31 -35.80 -25.16
N ARG A 522 -4.05 -36.19 -25.29
CA ARG A 522 -3.19 -35.84 -26.42
C ARG A 522 -2.38 -37.04 -26.86
N ILE A 523 -2.17 -37.15 -28.16
CA ILE A 523 -1.23 -38.07 -28.77
C ILE A 523 -0.07 -37.22 -29.27
N PHE A 524 1.15 -37.68 -29.07
CA PHE A 524 2.33 -36.99 -29.55
C PHE A 524 3.32 -37.93 -30.19
N GLY A 525 4.07 -37.40 -31.15
CA GLY A 525 5.27 -38.06 -31.63
C GLY A 525 6.09 -37.20 -32.56
N GLY A 526 7.35 -37.58 -32.73
CA GLY A 526 8.26 -36.86 -33.62
C GLY A 526 9.69 -37.38 -33.57
N PRO A 527 10.56 -36.83 -34.43
CA PRO A 527 11.98 -37.14 -34.43
C PRO A 527 12.67 -36.56 -33.18
N SER A 528 13.80 -37.15 -32.83
CA SER A 528 14.71 -36.59 -31.84
C SER A 528 16.16 -36.69 -32.30
N ILE A 529 17.01 -35.80 -31.81
CA ILE A 529 18.47 -35.92 -31.93
C ILE A 529 19.01 -36.21 -30.55
N ALA A 530 19.80 -37.28 -30.44
CA ALA A 530 20.36 -37.73 -29.18
C ALA A 530 21.89 -37.60 -29.19
N ALA A 531 22.44 -37.31 -28.02
CA ALA A 531 23.86 -37.39 -27.71
C ALA A 531 24.02 -38.13 -26.38
N TYR A 532 24.81 -39.20 -26.37
CA TYR A 532 25.00 -40.06 -25.22
C TYR A 532 26.46 -40.19 -24.88
N TYR A 533 26.81 -39.82 -23.65
CA TYR A 533 28.11 -40.02 -23.05
C TYR A 533 28.06 -41.23 -22.11
N SER A 534 29.07 -42.10 -22.20
CA SER A 534 29.19 -43.28 -21.36
C SER A 534 30.65 -43.67 -21.20
N ASP A 535 31.14 -43.70 -19.96
CA ASP A 535 32.43 -44.29 -19.62
C ASP A 535 32.33 -45.76 -19.19
N GLN A 536 31.11 -46.31 -19.17
CA GLN A 536 30.88 -47.73 -18.93
C GLN A 536 31.42 -48.59 -20.07
N ASP A 537 32.42 -49.40 -19.73
CA ASP A 537 33.09 -50.36 -20.59
C ASP A 537 32.75 -51.81 -20.21
N ILE A 538 32.32 -52.04 -18.96
CA ILE A 538 31.96 -53.35 -18.43
C ILE A 538 30.43 -53.50 -18.40
N ALA A 539 29.92 -54.55 -19.05
CA ALA A 539 28.52 -54.92 -18.98
C ALA A 539 28.18 -55.58 -17.64
N VAL A 540 27.09 -55.16 -17.01
CA VAL A 540 26.61 -55.73 -15.75
C VAL A 540 25.59 -56.80 -16.07
N LYS A 541 25.75 -58.00 -15.49
CA LYS A 541 24.83 -59.13 -15.71
C LYS A 541 23.40 -58.72 -15.37
N GLY A 542 22.48 -58.99 -16.30
CA GLY A 542 21.06 -58.69 -16.13
C GLY A 542 20.63 -57.28 -16.58
N TYR A 543 21.57 -56.45 -17.04
CA TYR A 543 21.33 -55.11 -17.55
C TYR A 543 21.88 -54.94 -18.97
N ARG A 544 21.37 -53.94 -19.69
CA ARG A 544 21.89 -53.58 -21.01
C ARG A 544 23.35 -53.17 -20.94
N ALA A 545 24.14 -53.63 -21.91
CA ALA A 545 25.53 -53.19 -22.07
C ALA A 545 25.65 -51.75 -22.60
N TYR A 546 24.68 -51.31 -23.42
CA TYR A 546 24.66 -49.98 -24.02
C TYR A 546 23.24 -49.41 -24.02
N ALA A 547 23.12 -48.08 -23.95
CA ALA A 547 21.82 -47.41 -24.00
C ALA A 547 21.11 -47.60 -25.36
N LEU A 548 21.86 -47.57 -26.46
CA LEU A 548 21.33 -47.73 -27.81
C LEU A 548 21.36 -49.20 -28.24
N PRO A 549 20.29 -49.75 -28.83
CA PRO A 549 20.30 -51.10 -29.42
C PRO A 549 21.40 -51.26 -30.47
N SER A 550 21.96 -52.47 -30.59
CA SER A 550 23.10 -52.78 -31.48
C SER A 550 22.84 -52.45 -32.95
N ASP A 551 21.58 -52.54 -33.37
CA ASP A 551 21.17 -52.47 -34.77
C ASP A 551 20.89 -51.02 -35.22
N TYR A 552 21.08 -50.05 -34.33
CA TYR A 552 20.75 -48.65 -34.57
C TYR A 552 21.95 -47.86 -35.09
N HIS A 553 21.75 -47.08 -36.16
CA HIS A 553 22.81 -46.24 -36.73
C HIS A 553 23.17 -45.08 -35.79
N SER A 554 24.46 -45.00 -35.44
CA SER A 554 25.03 -43.88 -34.67
C SER A 554 26.19 -43.23 -35.43
N PHE A 555 26.47 -41.98 -35.07
CA PHE A 555 27.57 -41.19 -35.61
C PHE A 555 28.47 -40.68 -34.47
N LYS A 556 29.73 -40.41 -34.81
CA LYS A 556 30.68 -39.78 -33.88
C LYS A 556 30.33 -38.30 -33.73
N THR A 557 30.26 -37.82 -32.48
CA THR A 557 30.02 -36.40 -32.20
C THR A 557 31.31 -35.55 -32.24
N GLY A 558 32.47 -36.19 -32.29
CA GLY A 558 33.78 -35.53 -32.14
C GLY A 558 34.21 -35.34 -30.68
N LEU A 559 33.34 -35.67 -29.71
CA LEU A 559 33.65 -35.68 -28.29
C LEU A 559 34.02 -37.10 -27.84
N ASP A 560 34.98 -37.21 -26.92
CA ASP A 560 35.39 -38.50 -26.38
C ASP A 560 34.23 -39.23 -25.70
N LYS A 561 34.20 -40.56 -25.85
CA LYS A 561 33.18 -41.46 -25.29
C LYS A 561 31.72 -41.05 -25.54
N THR A 562 31.48 -40.26 -26.60
CA THR A 562 30.17 -39.71 -26.92
C THR A 562 29.70 -40.17 -28.29
N ARG A 563 28.47 -40.67 -28.38
CA ARG A 563 27.82 -41.07 -29.64
C ARG A 563 26.56 -40.26 -29.85
N GLY A 564 26.28 -39.92 -31.11
CA GLY A 564 25.04 -39.26 -31.50
C GLY A 564 24.20 -40.13 -32.43
N TRP A 565 22.89 -39.93 -32.45
CA TRP A 565 21.98 -40.59 -33.41
C TRP A 565 20.70 -39.77 -33.60
N ILE A 566 19.96 -40.12 -34.65
CA ILE A 566 18.59 -39.62 -34.88
C ILE A 566 17.62 -40.64 -34.30
N GLY A 567 16.91 -40.27 -33.24
CA GLY A 567 15.92 -41.09 -32.56
C GLY A 567 14.48 -40.70 -32.89
N TRP A 568 13.55 -41.25 -32.13
CA TRP A 568 12.12 -40.94 -32.23
C TRP A 568 11.48 -40.99 -30.84
N ASN A 569 10.28 -40.45 -30.73
CA ASN A 569 9.50 -40.52 -29.49
C ASN A 569 8.03 -40.52 -29.86
N VAL A 570 7.23 -41.41 -29.24
CA VAL A 570 5.78 -41.50 -29.45
C VAL A 570 5.11 -41.80 -28.12
N GLY A 571 3.99 -41.14 -27.84
CA GLY A 571 3.28 -41.35 -26.60
C GLY A 571 1.93 -40.64 -26.50
N VAL A 572 1.39 -40.69 -25.30
CA VAL A 572 0.14 -40.03 -24.92
C VAL A 572 0.35 -39.14 -23.71
N ALA A 573 -0.40 -38.04 -23.63
CA ALA A 573 -0.40 -37.15 -22.48
C ALA A 573 -1.82 -36.88 -21.98
N LEU A 574 -1.97 -36.86 -20.66
CA LEU A 574 -3.21 -36.65 -19.94
C LEU A 574 -3.24 -35.28 -19.25
N PHE A 575 -4.47 -34.79 -19.05
CA PHE A 575 -4.84 -33.48 -18.51
C PHE A 575 -4.53 -32.32 -19.46
#